data_AF-A0A0E3BQT3-F1
#
_entry.id   AF-A0A0E3BQT3-F1
#
_cell.length_a   1.000
_cell.length_b   1.000
_cell.length_c   1.000
_cell.angle_alpha   90.00
_cell.angle_beta   90.00
_cell.angle_gamma   90.00
#
_symmetry.space_group_name_H-M   'P 1'
#
loop_
_entity.id
_entity.type
_entity.pdbx_description
1 polymer ?
#
loop_
_entity_poly.entity_id
_entity_poly.type
_entity_poly.pdbx_seq_one_letter_code
_entity_poly.pdbx_strand_id
1 'polypeptide(L)'
;MRVLDARTLVFADWPGNNRIASLRNLQNDDRLAMLFLFPGLDTFLRINGRGRVSSDGDLMQELREGIKVPKTAIVIRIDEVLFHCGRAINRARLWRDESHLDPNHLPTVGDVMAGLAQLQGDAQFTSEQIVHANERYSSAVRTELY
;
A
#
# COMPACT_ATOMS: atom_id res chain seq x y z
N MET A 1 8.25 -2.52 -8.71
CA MET A 1 9.62 -2.29 -8.15
C MET A 1 10.61 -2.92 -9.10
N ARG A 2 11.74 -2.27 -9.36
CA ARG A 2 12.82 -2.80 -10.21
C ARG A 2 14.17 -2.67 -9.50
N VAL A 3 15.06 -3.62 -9.73
CA VAL A 3 16.47 -3.56 -9.31
C VAL A 3 17.23 -2.84 -10.42
N LEU A 4 17.88 -1.72 -10.11
CA LEU A 4 18.69 -0.98 -11.07
C LEU A 4 20.12 -1.54 -11.11
N ASP A 5 20.67 -1.84 -9.94
CA ASP A 5 21.99 -2.46 -9.76
C ASP A 5 22.07 -3.19 -8.41
N ALA A 6 23.25 -3.72 -8.05
CA ALA A 6 23.46 -4.50 -6.83
C ALA A 6 23.17 -3.76 -5.51
N ARG A 7 23.12 -2.42 -5.52
CA ARG A 7 22.89 -1.56 -4.35
C ARG A 7 21.81 -0.51 -4.56
N THR A 8 21.09 -0.55 -5.68
CA THR A 8 20.07 0.44 -6.01
C THR A 8 18.77 -0.21 -6.46
N LEU A 9 17.68 0.17 -5.80
CA LEU A 9 16.32 -0.21 -6.16
C LEU A 9 15.53 1.02 -6.61
N VAL A 10 14.47 0.78 -7.37
CA VAL A 10 13.50 1.83 -7.69
C VAL A 10 12.07 1.33 -7.46
N PHE A 11 11.29 2.17 -6.80
CA PHE A 11 9.89 1.94 -6.50
C PHE A 11 9.04 3.00 -7.19
N ALA A 12 8.37 2.62 -8.28
CA ALA A 12 7.50 3.51 -9.03
C ALA A 12 6.27 3.93 -8.20
N ASP A 13 5.92 5.21 -8.28
CA ASP A 13 4.69 5.76 -7.68
C ASP A 13 3.52 5.52 -8.64
N TRP A 14 2.87 4.38 -8.47
CA TRP A 14 1.68 4.01 -9.24
C TRP A 14 0.41 4.60 -8.64
N PRO A 15 -0.65 4.82 -9.46
CA PRO A 15 -1.95 5.26 -8.98
C PRO A 15 -2.41 4.45 -7.76
N GLY A 16 -2.82 5.16 -6.72
CA GLY A 16 -3.32 4.58 -5.48
C GLY A 16 -4.24 5.58 -4.80
N ASN A 17 -4.11 5.77 -3.49
CA ASN A 17 -4.90 6.76 -2.75
C ASN A 17 -4.54 8.24 -3.08
N ASN A 18 -3.64 8.48 -4.03
CA ASN A 18 -3.14 9.78 -4.47
C ASN A 18 -2.64 10.68 -3.31
N ARG A 19 -2.10 10.05 -2.25
CA ARG A 19 -1.46 10.75 -1.13
C ARG A 19 0.06 10.72 -1.29
N ILE A 20 0.66 11.91 -1.27
CA ILE A 20 2.12 12.08 -1.33
C ILE A 20 2.78 12.13 0.05
N ALA A 21 2.15 11.58 1.10
CA ALA A 21 2.65 11.68 2.47
C ALA A 21 4.04 11.05 2.63
N SER A 22 4.23 9.83 2.11
CA SER A 22 5.53 9.15 2.14
C SER A 22 6.59 9.90 1.33
N LEU A 23 6.22 10.44 0.15
CA LEU A 23 7.13 11.24 -0.68
C LEU A 23 7.55 12.53 0.04
N ARG A 24 6.64 13.18 0.78
CA ARG A 24 6.94 14.36 1.61
C ARG A 24 7.84 14.01 2.79
N ASN A 25 7.62 12.87 3.44
CA ASN A 25 8.50 12.42 4.53
C ASN A 25 9.95 12.30 4.05
N LEU A 26 10.16 11.75 2.84
CA LEU A 26 11.48 11.59 2.23
C LEU A 26 12.20 12.90 1.89
N GLN A 27 11.49 14.03 1.83
CA GLN A 27 12.12 15.34 1.68
C GLN A 27 12.78 15.83 2.97
N ASN A 28 12.29 15.35 4.13
CA ASN A 28 12.78 15.76 5.44
C ASN A 28 13.77 14.74 6.04
N ASP A 29 13.52 13.45 5.81
CA ASP A 29 14.35 12.34 6.28
C ASP A 29 14.43 11.30 5.17
N ASP A 30 15.62 11.07 4.61
CA ASP A 30 15.79 10.18 3.47
C ASP A 30 15.80 8.70 3.85
N ARG A 31 15.81 8.37 5.15
CA ARG A 31 15.84 6.98 5.63
C ARG A 31 14.49 6.30 5.42
N LEU A 32 14.53 5.09 4.88
CA LEU A 32 13.35 4.26 4.69
C LEU A 32 13.65 2.79 4.92
N ALA A 33 12.58 2.02 5.07
CA ALA A 33 12.61 0.57 5.10
C ALA A 33 11.52 0.01 4.18
N MET A 34 11.85 -1.07 3.48
CA MET A 34 10.89 -1.87 2.71
C MET A 34 10.79 -3.24 3.35
N LEU A 35 9.57 -3.74 3.50
CA LEU A 35 9.28 -5.07 4.02
C LEU A 35 8.66 -5.92 2.92
N PHE A 36 9.23 -7.09 2.66
CA PHE A 36 8.72 -8.04 1.68
C PHE A 36 8.21 -9.27 2.41
N LEU A 37 6.89 -9.46 2.32
CA LEU A 37 6.16 -10.60 2.87
C LEU A 37 5.74 -11.48 1.70
N PHE A 38 5.95 -12.79 1.84
CA PHE A 38 5.57 -13.77 0.84
C PHE A 38 4.50 -14.69 1.44
N PRO A 39 3.30 -14.76 0.87
CA PRO A 39 2.25 -15.63 1.38
C PRO A 39 2.72 -17.07 1.58
N GLY A 40 2.46 -17.63 2.77
CA GLY A 40 2.89 -18.97 3.15
C GLY A 40 4.36 -19.09 3.60
N LEU A 41 5.18 -18.05 3.46
CA LEU A 41 6.55 -18.04 3.97
C LEU A 41 6.62 -17.36 5.32
N ASP A 42 7.11 -18.09 6.32
CA ASP A 42 7.26 -17.55 7.66
C ASP A 42 8.37 -16.50 7.75
N THR A 43 9.45 -16.65 6.99
CA THR A 43 10.53 -15.67 6.93
C THR A 43 10.18 -14.51 6.01
N PHE A 44 10.71 -13.33 6.34
CA PHE A 44 10.49 -12.13 5.54
C PHE A 44 11.78 -11.32 5.39
N LEU A 45 11.82 -10.53 4.32
CA LEU A 45 12.98 -9.72 3.96
C LEU A 45 12.71 -8.26 4.32
N ARG A 46 13.69 -7.61 4.93
CA ARG A 46 13.71 -6.18 5.15
C ARG A 46 14.90 -5.57 4.43
N ILE A 47 14.64 -4.49 3.69
CA ILE A 47 15.68 -3.67 3.07
C ILE A 47 15.63 -2.30 3.72
N ASN A 48 16.72 -1.87 4.33
CA ASN A 48 16.86 -0.49 4.80
C ASN A 48 17.77 0.29 3.85
N GLY A 49 17.48 1.56 3.70
CA GLY A 49 18.26 2.41 2.81
C GLY A 49 17.85 3.86 2.88
N ARG A 50 18.33 4.60 1.87
CA ARG A 50 18.03 6.01 1.68
C ARG A 50 17.36 6.26 0.35
N GLY A 51 16.17 6.86 0.40
CA GLY A 51 15.32 7.12 -0.75
C GLY A 51 15.33 8.57 -1.19
N ARG A 52 15.31 8.80 -2.50
CA ARG A 52 15.02 10.11 -3.08
C ARG A 52 13.94 9.99 -4.14
N VAL A 53 13.05 10.99 -4.17
CA VAL A 53 12.04 11.09 -5.22
C VAL A 53 12.71 11.54 -6.51
N SER A 54 12.44 10.83 -7.60
CA SER A 54 12.87 11.17 -8.95
C SER A 54 11.65 11.33 -9.85
N SER A 55 11.71 12.33 -10.72
CA SER A 55 10.78 12.55 -11.83
C SER A 55 11.54 12.61 -13.17
N ASP A 56 12.71 11.97 -13.22
CA ASP A 56 13.53 11.89 -14.43
C ASP A 56 12.77 11.17 -15.54
N GLY A 57 12.70 11.81 -16.72
CA GLY A 57 11.87 11.36 -17.82
C GLY A 57 12.27 9.98 -18.34
N ASP A 58 13.57 9.74 -18.51
CA ASP A 58 14.09 8.48 -19.03
C ASP A 58 13.83 7.34 -18.05
N LEU A 59 14.07 7.59 -16.74
CA LEU A 59 13.73 6.63 -15.70
C LEU A 59 12.23 6.31 -15.65
N MET A 60 11.35 7.31 -15.80
CA MET A 60 9.90 7.04 -15.80
C MET A 60 9.50 6.16 -17.00
N GLN A 61 10.07 6.41 -18.18
CA GLN A 61 9.82 5.58 -19.36
C GLN A 61 10.30 4.15 -19.16
N GLU A 62 11.45 3.98 -18.53
CA GLU A 62 12.00 2.68 -18.14
C GLU A 62 11.15 1.91 -17.12
N LEU A 63 10.29 2.61 -16.38
CA LEU A 63 9.37 2.05 -15.39
C LEU A 63 7.95 1.88 -15.94
N ARG A 64 7.75 2.03 -17.24
CA ARG A 64 6.44 1.86 -17.88
C ARG A 64 5.87 0.45 -17.65
N GLU A 65 4.58 0.39 -17.36
CA GLU A 65 3.79 -0.85 -17.33
C GLU A 65 2.64 -0.72 -18.35
N GLY A 66 2.72 -1.49 -19.44
CA GLY A 66 1.79 -1.39 -20.56
C GLY A 66 1.85 0.00 -21.22
N ILE A 67 0.73 0.73 -21.20
CA ILE A 67 0.64 2.11 -21.71
C ILE A 67 0.86 3.17 -20.62
N LYS A 68 0.98 2.77 -19.35
CA LYS A 68 1.04 3.68 -18.21
C LYS A 68 2.49 3.96 -17.84
N VAL A 69 2.80 5.24 -17.66
CA VAL A 69 4.10 5.75 -17.21
C VAL A 69 3.89 6.38 -15.84
N PRO A 70 4.67 6.02 -14.81
CA PRO A 70 4.51 6.61 -13.48
C PRO A 70 4.95 8.08 -13.51
N LYS A 71 4.37 8.90 -12.61
CA LYS A 71 4.70 10.34 -12.53
C LYS A 71 6.03 10.58 -11.80
N THR A 72 6.30 9.75 -10.80
CA THR A 72 7.51 9.80 -10.00
C THR A 72 7.93 8.38 -9.61
N ALA A 73 9.14 8.23 -9.12
CA ALA A 73 9.59 7.02 -8.45
C ALA A 73 10.49 7.38 -7.27
N ILE A 74 10.62 6.46 -6.33
CA ILE A 74 11.59 6.54 -5.25
C ILE A 74 12.80 5.71 -5.67
N VAL A 75 13.96 6.35 -5.82
CA VAL A 75 15.25 5.68 -6.02
C VAL A 75 15.85 5.43 -4.64
N ILE A 76 16.10 4.17 -4.31
CA ILE A 76 16.59 3.72 -3.01
C ILE A 76 18.01 3.21 -3.15
N ARG A 77 18.95 3.83 -2.41
CA ARG A 77 20.26 3.24 -2.15
C ARG A 77 20.15 2.31 -0.95
N ILE A 78 20.53 1.05 -1.15
CA ILE A 78 20.49 0.01 -0.11
C ILE A 78 21.65 0.24 0.87
N ASP A 79 21.32 0.34 2.16
CA ASP A 79 22.30 0.34 3.24
C ASP A 79 22.47 -1.08 3.81
N GLU A 80 21.37 -1.81 4.01
CA GLU A 80 21.40 -3.19 4.53
C GLU A 80 20.20 -4.03 4.06
N VAL A 81 20.42 -5.35 4.04
CA VAL A 81 19.42 -6.36 3.69
C VAL A 81 19.39 -7.40 4.80
N LEU A 82 18.24 -7.59 5.41
CA LEU A 82 18.05 -8.41 6.60
C LEU A 82 16.96 -9.46 6.36
N PHE A 83 17.28 -10.71 6.63
CA PHE A 83 16.27 -11.75 6.79
C PHE A 83 15.81 -11.79 8.24
N HIS A 84 14.50 -11.72 8.45
CA HIS A 84 13.92 -11.86 9.78
C HIS A 84 13.29 -13.24 9.93
N CYS A 85 13.45 -13.80 11.14
CA CYS A 85 12.75 -15.01 11.53
C CYS A 85 11.23 -14.76 11.58
N GLY A 86 10.46 -15.80 11.31
CA GLY A 86 9.00 -15.71 11.21
C GLY A 86 8.25 -15.62 12.54
N ARG A 87 8.88 -15.19 13.63
CA ARG A 87 8.21 -15.15 14.94
C ARG A 87 6.96 -14.26 14.93
N ALA A 88 7.05 -13.09 14.30
CA ALA A 88 5.91 -12.17 14.18
C ALA A 88 4.79 -12.76 13.30
N ILE A 89 5.16 -13.33 12.16
CA ILE A 89 4.25 -13.99 11.21
C ILE A 89 3.51 -15.16 11.87
N ASN A 90 4.26 -16.03 12.55
CA ASN A 90 3.70 -17.17 13.28
C ASN A 90 2.81 -16.75 14.45
N ARG A 91 3.22 -15.73 15.23
CA ARG A 91 2.39 -15.20 16.32
C ARG A 91 1.09 -14.59 15.80
N ALA A 92 1.15 -13.86 14.69
CA ALA A 92 -0.02 -13.28 14.04
C ALA A 92 -0.87 -14.33 13.31
N ARG A 93 -0.36 -15.56 13.16
CA ARG A 93 -0.97 -16.62 12.32
C ARG A 93 -1.29 -16.09 10.92
N LEU A 94 -0.42 -15.23 10.38
CA LEU A 94 -0.74 -14.38 9.22
C LEU A 94 -1.17 -15.18 7.98
N TRP A 95 -0.62 -16.38 7.82
CA TRP A 95 -0.87 -17.25 6.66
C TRP A 95 -1.80 -18.43 6.97
N ARG A 96 -2.44 -18.43 8.14
CA ARG A 96 -3.34 -19.51 8.56
C ARG A 96 -4.76 -19.18 8.11
N ASP A 97 -5.38 -20.08 7.35
CA ASP A 97 -6.75 -19.92 6.87
C ASP A 97 -7.72 -19.68 8.03
N GLU A 98 -7.52 -20.35 9.18
CA GLU A 98 -8.34 -20.17 10.37
C GLU A 98 -8.24 -18.76 11.01
N SER A 99 -7.27 -17.94 10.58
CA SER A 99 -7.08 -16.56 11.06
C SER A 99 -7.67 -15.53 10.10
N HIS A 100 -8.18 -15.95 8.95
CA HIS A 100 -8.91 -15.07 8.04
C HIS A 100 -10.32 -14.84 8.56
N LEU A 101 -10.70 -13.56 8.71
CA LEU A 101 -12.05 -13.18 9.10
C LEU A 101 -13.00 -13.40 7.92
N ASP A 102 -14.19 -13.91 8.19
CA ASP A 102 -15.28 -13.92 7.20
C ASP A 102 -15.67 -12.47 6.90
N PRO A 103 -15.53 -12.00 5.64
CA PRO A 103 -15.91 -10.64 5.27
C PRO A 103 -17.36 -10.29 5.59
N ASN A 104 -18.27 -11.27 5.65
CA ASN A 104 -19.68 -11.05 5.99
C ASN A 104 -19.90 -10.69 7.47
N HIS A 105 -18.91 -10.95 8.33
CA HIS A 105 -18.94 -10.55 9.75
C HIS A 105 -18.27 -9.19 10.00
N LEU A 106 -17.71 -8.55 8.98
CA LEU A 106 -17.13 -7.22 9.08
C LEU A 106 -18.15 -6.15 8.69
N PRO A 107 -18.11 -4.96 9.32
CA PRO A 107 -18.94 -3.85 8.88
C PRO A 107 -18.57 -3.47 7.44
N THR A 108 -19.59 -3.19 6.62
CA THR A 108 -19.38 -2.72 5.26
C THR A 108 -18.82 -1.30 5.26
N VAL A 109 -18.32 -0.81 4.12
CA VAL A 109 -17.80 0.57 4.02
C VAL A 109 -18.89 1.59 4.37
N GLY A 110 -20.13 1.35 3.93
CA GLY A 110 -21.28 2.16 4.30
C GLY A 110 -21.57 2.14 5.80
N ASP A 111 -21.47 0.97 6.45
CA ASP A 111 -21.65 0.87 7.91
C ASP A 111 -20.58 1.65 8.67
N VAL A 112 -19.31 1.54 8.23
CA VAL A 112 -18.20 2.30 8.83
C VAL A 112 -18.41 3.80 8.64
N MET A 113 -18.84 4.24 7.46
CA MET A 113 -19.13 5.66 7.18
C MET A 113 -20.29 6.18 8.05
N ALA A 114 -21.37 5.41 8.19
CA ALA A 114 -22.50 5.76 9.05
C ALA A 114 -22.08 5.87 10.52
N GLY A 115 -21.24 4.94 11.00
CA GLY A 115 -20.69 4.98 12.35
C GLY A 115 -19.78 6.19 12.59
N LEU A 116 -18.91 6.53 11.64
CA LEU A 116 -18.07 7.73 11.71
C LEU A 116 -18.89 9.02 11.75
N ALA A 117 -19.92 9.14 10.92
CA ALA A 117 -20.82 10.29 10.90
C ALA A 117 -21.50 10.48 12.27
N GLN A 118 -21.98 9.40 12.88
CA GLN A 118 -22.57 9.45 14.22
C GLN A 118 -21.58 9.93 15.28
N LEU A 119 -20.31 9.48 15.23
CA LEU A 119 -19.28 9.95 16.16
C LEU A 119 -18.92 11.43 15.98
N GLN A 120 -19.09 11.97 14.77
CA GLN A 120 -18.83 13.37 14.45
C GLN A 120 -20.04 14.28 14.70
N GLY A 121 -21.20 13.72 15.06
CA GLY A 121 -22.45 14.46 15.24
C GLY A 121 -23.12 14.87 13.94
N ASP A 122 -22.76 14.24 12.82
CA ASP A 122 -23.36 14.47 11.51
C ASP A 122 -24.73 13.78 11.38
N ALA A 123 -25.46 14.13 10.32
CA ALA A 123 -26.73 13.50 10.00
C ALA A 123 -26.57 11.98 9.83
N GLN A 124 -27.50 11.23 10.43
CA GLN A 124 -27.49 9.77 10.35
C GLN A 124 -27.72 9.30 8.91
N PHE A 125 -26.90 8.36 8.46
CA PHE A 125 -27.05 7.76 7.14
C PHE A 125 -28.32 6.89 7.09
N THR A 126 -29.08 6.99 6.00
CA THR A 126 -30.18 6.07 5.71
C THR A 126 -29.67 4.73 5.20
N SER A 127 -30.50 3.68 5.27
CA SER A 127 -30.15 2.37 4.72
C SER A 127 -29.83 2.43 3.23
N GLU A 128 -30.53 3.27 2.47
CA GLU A 128 -30.26 3.49 1.03
C GLU A 128 -28.89 4.12 0.80
N GLN A 129 -28.50 5.10 1.64
CA GLN A 129 -27.18 5.73 1.56
C GLN A 129 -26.05 4.75 1.88
N ILE A 130 -26.26 3.85 2.84
CA ILE A 130 -25.31 2.79 3.19
C ILE A 130 -25.11 1.83 2.00
N VAL A 131 -26.22 1.35 1.41
CA VAL A 131 -26.17 0.45 0.23
C VAL A 131 -25.46 1.15 -0.94
N HIS A 132 -25.83 2.39 -1.24
CA HIS A 132 -25.21 3.14 -2.33
C HIS A 132 -23.70 3.35 -2.11
N ALA A 133 -23.27 3.62 -0.87
CA ALA A 133 -21.85 3.74 -0.52
C ALA A 133 -21.09 2.43 -0.77
N ASN A 134 -21.68 1.28 -0.43
CA ASN A 134 -21.09 -0.04 -0.64
C ASN A 134 -20.95 -0.39 -2.13
N GLU A 135 -21.97 -0.11 -2.93
CA GLU A 135 -21.95 -0.33 -4.39
C GLU A 135 -20.89 0.53 -5.06
N ARG A 136 -20.84 1.83 -4.69
CA ARG A 136 -19.84 2.76 -5.19
C ARG A 136 -18.43 2.30 -4.86
N TYR A 137 -18.18 1.89 -3.61
CA TYR A 137 -16.88 1.39 -3.19
C TYR A 137 -16.47 0.14 -3.99
N SER A 138 -17.37 -0.83 -4.12
CA SER A 138 -17.11 -2.09 -4.84
C SER A 138 -16.82 -1.87 -6.32
N SER A 139 -17.51 -0.92 -6.95
CA SER A 139 -17.27 -0.52 -8.34
C SER A 139 -15.91 0.14 -8.50
N ALA A 140 -15.60 1.16 -7.69
CA ALA A 140 -14.35 1.91 -7.77
C ALA A 140 -13.11 1.03 -7.59
N VAL A 141 -13.15 0.06 -6.67
CA VAL A 141 -12.03 -0.89 -6.47
C VAL A 141 -11.70 -1.68 -7.74
N ARG A 142 -12.72 -2.00 -8.56
CA ARG A 142 -12.57 -2.80 -9.78
C ARG A 142 -12.19 -1.99 -11.01
N THR A 143 -12.64 -0.74 -11.09
CA THR A 143 -12.59 0.04 -12.34
C THR A 143 -11.65 1.24 -12.29
N GLU A 144 -11.36 1.79 -11.10
CA GLU A 144 -10.64 3.06 -10.95
C GLU A 144 -9.21 2.88 -10.37
N LEU A 145 -8.89 1.72 -9.79
CA LEU A 145 -7.59 1.48 -9.14
C LEU A 145 -6.52 0.82 -10.04
N TYR A 146 -6.87 0.34 -11.24
CA TYR A 146 -5.94 -0.40 -12.12
C TYR A 146 -5.90 0.07 -13.56
#